data_AF-A0A7W1H7C4-F1
#
_entry.id   AF-A0A7W1H7C4-F1
#
_cell.length_a   1.000
_cell.length_b   1.000
_cell.length_c   1.000
_cell.angle_alpha   90.00
_cell.angle_beta   90.00
_cell.angle_gamma   90.00
#
_symmetry.space_group_name_H-M   'P 1'
#
loop_
_entity.id
_entity.type
_entity.pdbx_description
1 polymer ?
#
loop_
_entity_poly.entity_id
_entity_poly.type
_entity_poly.pdbx_seq_one_letter_code
_entity_poly.pdbx_strand_id
1 'polypeptide(L)'
;MNPLTYGSFAWMLVSHKLCRWLAYLALPLGFLGLVLLALQWRLAQILLAISVLGIAAGIVGMRWPEGRFVPRIFAVPGFALASNLAGVLAWAKVFRGKRSPIWEPTRR
;
A
#
# COMPACT_ATOMS: atom_id res chain seq x y z
N MET A 1 -23.28 -2.65 7.79
CA MET A 1 -23.54 -1.55 8.75
C MET A 1 -24.15 -0.41 7.96
N ASN A 2 -25.46 -0.19 8.10
CA ASN A 2 -26.15 0.87 7.37
C ASN A 2 -25.89 2.22 8.08
N PRO A 3 -25.26 3.21 7.42
CA PRO A 3 -25.01 4.52 8.03
C PRO A 3 -26.30 5.22 8.46
N LEU A 4 -27.41 4.93 7.78
CA LEU A 4 -28.72 5.52 8.05
C LEU A 4 -29.33 5.00 9.37
N THR A 5 -28.89 3.84 9.86
CA THR A 5 -29.41 3.25 11.11
C THR A 5 -28.46 3.41 12.30
N TYR A 6 -27.14 3.49 12.05
CA TYR A 6 -26.13 3.53 13.12
C TYR A 6 -25.34 4.85 13.18
N GLY A 7 -25.73 5.86 12.39
CA GLY A 7 -25.22 7.21 12.44
C GLY A 7 -23.71 7.34 12.21
N SER A 8 -23.07 8.20 13.01
CA SER A 8 -21.67 8.58 12.89
C SER A 8 -20.70 7.41 13.06
N PHE A 9 -21.03 6.43 13.90
CA PHE A 9 -20.19 5.25 14.12
C PHE A 9 -20.06 4.39 12.85
N ALA A 10 -21.17 4.12 12.17
CA ALA A 10 -21.13 3.41 10.90
C ALA A 10 -20.43 4.21 9.80
N TRP A 11 -20.62 5.54 9.78
CA TRP A 11 -19.89 6.41 8.85
C TRP A 11 -18.37 6.33 9.05
N MET A 12 -17.90 6.39 10.30
CA MET A 12 -16.49 6.26 10.65
C MET A 12 -15.91 4.93 10.17
N LEU A 13 -16.60 3.81 10.42
CA LEU A 13 -16.15 2.48 10.00
C LEU A 13 -16.13 2.30 8.49
N VAL A 14 -17.15 2.77 7.79
CA VAL A 14 -17.23 2.72 6.33
C VAL A 14 -16.12 3.55 5.72
N SER A 15 -15.96 4.80 6.15
CA SER A 15 -14.92 5.71 5.66
C SER A 15 -13.52 5.15 5.92
N HIS A 16 -13.27 4.64 7.13
CA HIS A 16 -11.99 4.02 7.45
C HIS A 16 -11.67 2.84 6.54
N LYS A 17 -12.64 1.93 6.32
CA LYS A 17 -12.45 0.77 5.45
C LYS A 17 -12.24 1.20 4.00
N LEU A 18 -13.04 2.14 3.49
CA LEU A 18 -12.89 2.65 2.13
C LEU A 18 -11.54 3.33 1.92
N CYS A 19 -11.16 4.28 2.78
CA CYS A 19 -9.86 4.96 2.69
C CYS A 19 -8.69 3.99 2.77
N ARG A 20 -8.77 2.99 3.68
CA ARG A 20 -7.74 1.96 3.81
C ARG A 20 -7.53 1.17 2.52
N TRP A 21 -8.60 0.85 1.80
CA TRP A 21 -8.50 0.07 0.57
C TRP A 21 -8.20 0.93 -0.66
N LEU A 22 -8.80 2.12 -0.76
CA LEU A 22 -8.56 3.06 -1.86
C LEU A 22 -7.13 3.58 -1.87
N ALA A 23 -6.47 3.69 -0.70
CA ALA A 23 -5.07 4.09 -0.62
C ALA A 23 -4.16 3.26 -1.54
N TYR A 24 -4.38 1.95 -1.65
CA TYR A 24 -3.58 1.08 -2.52
C TYR A 24 -3.78 1.33 -4.02
N LEU A 25 -4.95 1.84 -4.43
CA LEU A 25 -5.20 2.26 -5.82
C LEU A 25 -4.71 3.70 -6.07
N ALA A 26 -4.85 4.57 -5.07
CA ALA A 26 -4.45 5.97 -5.15
C ALA A 26 -2.92 6.13 -5.16
N LEU A 27 -2.18 5.28 -4.46
CA LEU A 27 -0.72 5.37 -4.36
C LEU A 27 0.01 5.29 -5.71
N PRO A 28 -0.24 4.30 -6.61
CA PRO A 28 0.39 4.28 -7.93
C PRO A 28 -0.03 5.46 -8.81
N LEU A 29 -1.28 5.92 -8.69
CA LEU A 29 -1.75 7.13 -9.40
C LEU A 29 -1.05 8.40 -8.89
N GLY A 30 -0.88 8.51 -7.58
CA GLY A 30 -0.16 9.62 -6.95
C GLY A 30 1.32 9.63 -7.33
N PHE A 31 1.95 8.46 -7.43
CA PHE A 31 3.32 8.35 -7.93
C PHE A 31 3.43 8.79 -9.40
N LEU A 32 2.47 8.41 -10.25
CA LEU A 32 2.41 8.89 -11.63
C LEU A 32 2.24 10.42 -11.69
N GLY A 33 1.34 10.97 -10.86
CA GLY A 33 1.18 12.43 -10.74
C GLY A 33 2.47 13.13 -10.31
N LEU A 34 3.22 12.54 -9.38
CA LEU A 34 4.52 13.05 -8.96
C LEU A 34 5.55 13.04 -10.10
N VAL A 35 5.58 11.98 -10.91
CA VAL A 35 6.43 11.89 -12.11
C VAL A 35 6.10 13.02 -13.09
N LEU A 36 4.83 13.25 -13.38
CA LEU A 36 4.40 14.33 -14.28
C LEU A 36 4.77 15.71 -13.71
N LEU A 37 4.61 15.91 -12.40
CA LEU A 37 4.94 17.18 -11.75
C LEU A 37 6.44 17.46 -11.70
N ALA A 38 7.26 16.40 -11.61
CA ALA A 38 8.73 16.50 -11.63
C ALA A 38 9.27 17.04 -12.96
N LEU A 39 8.49 17.01 -14.04
CA LEU A 39 8.87 17.63 -15.31
C LEU A 39 8.93 19.16 -15.22
N GLN A 40 8.18 19.76 -14.30
CA GLN A 40 8.02 21.21 -14.20
C GLN A 40 8.65 21.77 -12.91
N TRP A 41 8.58 21.06 -11.79
CA TRP A 41 8.91 21.61 -10.47
C TRP A 41 10.09 20.89 -9.80
N ARG A 42 11.09 21.68 -9.37
CA ARG A 42 12.29 21.17 -8.67
C ARG A 42 11.96 20.40 -7.38
N LEU A 43 10.98 20.88 -6.60
CA LEU A 43 10.55 20.17 -5.39
C LEU A 43 10.01 18.77 -5.72
N ALA A 44 9.23 18.65 -6.81
CA ALA A 44 8.72 17.36 -7.25
C ALA A 44 9.84 16.43 -7.73
N GLN A 45 10.90 16.95 -8.34
CA GLN A 45 12.10 16.16 -8.69
C GLN A 45 12.80 15.59 -7.45
N ILE A 46 12.97 16.40 -6.40
CA ILE A 46 13.58 15.96 -5.14
C ILE A 46 12.71 14.87 -4.49
N LEU A 47 11.41 15.11 -4.39
CA LEU A 47 10.47 14.13 -3.84
C LEU A 47 10.43 12.83 -4.65
N LEU A 48 10.50 12.93 -5.98
CA LEU A 48 10.59 11.77 -6.86
C LEU A 48 11.90 11.00 -6.62
N ALA A 49 13.04 11.70 -6.51
CA ALA A 49 14.32 11.07 -6.23
C ALA A 49 14.32 10.33 -4.88
N ILE A 50 13.79 10.95 -3.82
CA ILE A 50 13.62 10.30 -2.51
C ILE A 50 12.72 9.07 -2.62
N SER A 51 11.61 9.19 -3.36
CA SER A 51 10.68 8.08 -3.56
C SER A 51 11.32 6.91 -4.31
N VAL A 52 12.08 7.19 -5.37
CA VAL A 52 12.82 6.18 -6.14
C VAL A 52 13.89 5.51 -5.29
N LEU A 53 14.66 6.29 -4.52
CA LEU A 53 15.66 5.75 -3.58
C LEU A 53 15.01 4.89 -2.49
N GLY A 54 13.86 5.31 -1.96
CA GLY A 54 13.08 4.55 -0.99
C GLY A 54 12.58 3.23 -1.57
N ILE A 55 12.06 3.23 -2.81
CA ILE A 55 11.65 2.01 -3.51
C ILE A 55 12.86 1.09 -3.73
N ALA A 56 13.99 1.62 -4.19
CA ALA A 56 15.21 0.84 -4.39
C ALA A 56 15.70 0.21 -3.07
N ALA A 57 15.77 0.98 -1.99
CA ALA A 57 16.08 0.47 -0.66
C ALA A 57 15.07 -0.59 -0.19
N GLY A 58 13.79 -0.41 -0.53
CA GLY A 58 12.75 -1.38 -0.21
C GLY A 58 12.91 -2.70 -0.97
N ILE A 59 13.24 -2.65 -2.25
CA ILE A 59 13.55 -3.84 -3.06
C ILE A 59 14.74 -4.60 -2.49
N VAL A 60 15.80 -3.88 -2.08
CA VAL A 60 16.97 -4.47 -1.40
C VAL A 60 16.55 -5.14 -0.09
N GLY A 61 15.73 -4.48 0.73
CA GLY A 61 15.21 -5.05 1.97
C GLY A 61 14.35 -6.30 1.77
N MET A 62 13.51 -6.32 0.73
CA MET A 62 12.65 -7.47 0.39
C MET A 62 13.44 -8.67 -0.15
N ARG A 63 14.58 -8.43 -0.81
CA ARG A 63 15.46 -9.48 -1.33
C ARG A 63 16.62 -9.80 -0.39
N TRP A 64 16.59 -9.28 0.83
CA TRP A 64 17.65 -9.53 1.79
C TRP A 64 17.69 -11.02 2.15
N PRO A 65 18.88 -11.62 2.36
CA PRO A 65 18.98 -13.03 2.70
C PRO A 65 18.19 -13.39 3.96
N GLU A 66 17.43 -14.47 3.90
CA GLU A 66 16.70 -15.01 5.04
C GLU A 66 17.64 -15.40 6.18
N GLY A 67 17.18 -15.24 7.42
CA GLY A 67 17.97 -15.55 8.62
C GLY A 67 19.07 -14.54 8.96
N ARG A 68 19.22 -13.45 8.20
CA ARG A 68 20.17 -12.36 8.50
C ARG A 68 19.46 -11.11 9.01
N PHE A 69 20.14 -10.37 9.88
CA PHE A 69 19.68 -9.07 10.32
C PHE A 69 19.62 -8.10 9.14
N VAL A 70 18.46 -7.49 8.92
CA VAL A 70 18.25 -6.46 7.90
C VAL A 70 18.41 -5.08 8.55
N PRO A 71 19.35 -4.23 8.09
CA PRO A 71 19.46 -2.87 8.59
C PRO A 71 18.16 -2.08 8.43
N ARG A 72 17.83 -1.23 9.43
CA ARG A 72 16.55 -0.50 9.48
C ARG A 72 16.27 0.36 8.24
N ILE A 73 17.33 0.89 7.61
CA ILE A 73 17.26 1.69 6.38
C ILE A 73 16.71 0.89 5.18
N PHE A 74 16.84 -0.44 5.18
CA PHE A 74 16.26 -1.32 4.17
C PHE A 74 15.00 -2.03 4.68
N ALA A 75 14.94 -2.36 5.97
CA ALA A 75 13.80 -3.04 6.57
C ALA A 75 12.52 -2.19 6.53
N VAL A 76 12.59 -0.90 6.87
CA VAL A 76 11.41 -0.03 6.90
C VAL A 76 10.85 0.21 5.49
N PRO A 77 11.66 0.62 4.49
CA PRO A 77 11.15 0.75 3.12
C PRO A 77 10.72 -0.60 2.53
N GLY A 78 11.40 -1.70 2.89
CA GLY A 78 11.04 -3.04 2.43
C GLY A 78 9.67 -3.47 2.93
N PHE A 79 9.40 -3.26 4.22
CA PHE A 79 8.08 -3.52 4.81
C PHE A 79 6.99 -2.64 4.18
N ALA A 80 7.25 -1.35 4.01
CA ALA A 80 6.31 -0.43 3.38
C ALA A 80 6.01 -0.84 1.92
N LEU A 81 7.03 -1.17 1.14
CA LEU A 81 6.89 -1.60 -0.24
C LEU A 81 6.13 -2.93 -0.33
N ALA A 82 6.50 -3.93 0.47
CA ALA A 82 5.84 -5.23 0.50
C ALA A 82 4.35 -5.11 0.87
N SER A 83 4.02 -4.29 1.87
CA SER A 83 2.64 -4.06 2.32
C SER A 83 1.79 -3.40 1.23
N ASN A 84 2.32 -2.38 0.56
CA ASN A 84 1.62 -1.70 -0.53
C ASN A 84 1.47 -2.59 -1.76
N LEU A 85 2.51 -3.34 -2.13
CA LEU A 85 2.43 -4.33 -3.22
C LEU A 85 1.38 -5.40 -2.93
N ALA A 86 1.31 -5.91 -1.70
CA ALA A 86 0.28 -6.87 -1.31
C ALA A 86 -1.13 -6.28 -1.45
N GLY A 87 -1.33 -5.01 -1.09
CA GLY A 87 -2.60 -4.30 -1.28
C GLY A 87 -2.99 -4.14 -2.75
N VAL A 88 -2.04 -3.74 -3.61
CA VAL A 88 -2.25 -3.65 -5.07
C VAL A 88 -2.57 -5.03 -5.67
N LEU A 89 -1.83 -6.06 -5.28
CA LEU A 89 -2.08 -7.43 -5.73
C LEU A 89 -3.45 -7.96 -5.27
N ALA A 90 -3.91 -7.55 -4.08
CA ALA A 90 -5.25 -7.87 -3.60
C ALA A 90 -6.32 -7.25 -4.51
N TRP A 91 -6.19 -5.98 -4.89
CA TRP A 91 -7.08 -5.36 -5.88
C TRP A 91 -7.03 -6.06 -7.24
N ALA A 92 -5.85 -6.43 -7.72
CA ALA A 92 -5.72 -7.18 -8.96
C ALA A 92 -6.44 -8.54 -8.91
N LYS A 93 -6.42 -9.23 -7.75
CA LYS A 93 -7.20 -10.46 -7.54
C LYS A 93 -8.71 -10.19 -7.58
N VAL A 94 -9.16 -9.11 -6.92
CA VAL A 94 -10.58 -8.69 -6.92
C VAL A 94 -11.07 -8.40 -8.34
N PHE A 95 -10.33 -7.62 -9.13
CA PHE A 95 -10.70 -7.32 -10.52
C PHE A 95 -10.71 -8.55 -11.43
N ARG A 96 -9.92 -9.57 -11.11
CA ARG A 96 -9.94 -10.87 -11.80
C ARG A 96 -11.04 -11.81 -11.30
N GLY A 97 -11.94 -11.35 -10.43
CA GLY A 97 -13.00 -12.16 -9.84
C GLY A 97 -12.52 -13.20 -8.83
N LYS A 98 -11.23 -13.22 -8.47
CA LYS A 98 -10.69 -14.15 -7.47
C LYS A 98 -11.05 -13.64 -6.08
N ARG A 99 -12.05 -14.27 -5.45
CA ARG A 99 -12.38 -14.01 -4.04
C ARG A 99 -11.34 -14.70 -3.16
N SER A 100 -10.86 -14.01 -2.12
CA SER A 100 -10.09 -14.69 -1.07
C SER A 100 -11.00 -15.74 -0.41
N PRO A 101 -10.47 -16.94 -0.08
CA PRO A 101 -11.25 -17.96 0.60
C PRO A 101 -11.83 -17.36 1.88
N ILE A 102 -13.11 -17.67 2.13
CA ILE A 102 -13.76 -17.36 3.39
C ILE A 102 -12.92 -18.05 4.47
N TRP A 103 -12.52 -17.30 5.50
CA TRP A 103 -11.79 -17.88 6.61
C TRP A 103 -12.68 -18.93 7.27
N GLU A 104 -12.29 -20.20 7.17
CA GLU A 104 -12.92 -21.28 7.90
C GLU A 104 -12.28 -21.35 9.29
N PRO A 105 -13.07 -21.19 10.38
CA PRO A 105 -12.54 -21.37 11.73
C PRO A 105 -12.00 -22.80 11.86
N THR A 106 -10.78 -22.95 12.36
CA THR A 106 -10.26 -24.25 12.76
C THR A 106 -11.18 -24.81 13.84
N ARG A 107 -11.83 -25.96 13.59
CA ARG A 107 -12.57 -26.69 14.62
C ARG A 107 -11.59 -27.04 15.74
N ARG A 108 -11.74 -26.39 16.89
CA ARG A 108 -11.12 -26.81 18.14
C ARG A 108 -12.17 -27.48 18.99
#